data_AF-A0A7J4XN55-F1
#
_entry.id   AF-A0A7J4XN55-F1
#
_cell.length_a   1.000
_cell.length_b   1.000
_cell.length_c   1.000
_cell.angle_alpha   90.00
_cell.angle_beta   90.00
_cell.angle_gamma   90.00
#
_symmetry.space_group_name_H-M   'P 1'
#
loop_
_entity.id
_entity.type
_entity.pdbx_description
1 polymer ?
#
loop_
_entity_poly.entity_id
_entity_poly.type
_entity_poly.pdbx_seq_one_letter_code
_entity_poly.pdbx_strand_id
1 'polypeptide(L)'
;MEGIKKFFFSSTKTGKEIKMTFDNRAFSLKRIKVLSCDSFSDCSYIETILFTFYLCDERTPHPINGTDIDIQFNVELAINTGYLPEHLVAKDLMKLLSRFKIVEMNELINAFAYRRYYNEI
;
A
#
# COMPACT_ATOMS: atom_id res chain seq x y z
N MET A 1 10.09 5.87 -13.02
CA MET A 1 8.90 5.27 -13.65
C MET A 1 7.84 5.10 -12.58
N GLU A 2 6.69 5.73 -12.74
CA GLU A 2 5.55 5.62 -11.81
C GLU A 2 4.85 4.28 -11.99
N GLY A 3 4.31 3.72 -10.91
CA GLY A 3 3.57 2.46 -10.91
C GLY A 3 4.03 1.48 -9.83
N ILE A 4 3.46 0.28 -9.88
CA ILE A 4 3.82 -0.81 -8.96
C ILE A 4 5.21 -1.32 -9.33
N LYS A 5 6.13 -1.27 -8.38
CA LYS A 5 7.49 -1.82 -8.53
C LYS A 5 7.51 -3.31 -8.23
N LYS A 6 6.89 -3.71 -7.12
CA LYS A 6 6.75 -5.12 -6.72
C LYS A 6 5.60 -5.31 -5.75
N PHE A 7 5.11 -6.54 -5.67
CA PHE A 7 4.23 -6.97 -4.59
C PHE A 7 4.63 -8.38 -4.15
N PHE A 8 4.51 -8.67 -2.85
CA PHE A 8 4.94 -9.93 -2.27
C PHE A 8 4.21 -10.19 -0.96
N PHE A 9 4.18 -11.46 -0.54
CA PHE A 9 3.73 -11.83 0.79
C PHE A 9 4.93 -12.01 1.70
N SER A 10 4.82 -11.60 2.96
CA SER A 10 5.86 -11.80 3.98
C SER A 10 5.27 -12.31 5.28
N SER A 11 6.03 -13.12 6.01
CA SER A 11 5.65 -13.50 7.37
C SER A 11 6.15 -12.47 8.39
N THR A 12 5.31 -12.05 9.32
CA THR A 12 5.68 -11.19 10.45
C THR A 12 6.64 -11.89 11.42
N LYS A 13 6.53 -13.22 11.51
CA LYS A 13 7.34 -14.05 12.42
C LYS A 13 8.77 -14.21 11.93
N THR A 14 8.95 -14.40 10.64
CA THR A 14 10.27 -14.68 10.05
C THR A 14 10.87 -13.48 9.31
N GLY A 15 10.05 -12.48 8.97
CA GLY A 15 10.42 -11.36 8.10
C GLY A 15 10.68 -11.77 6.65
N LYS A 16 10.52 -13.05 6.31
CA LYS A 16 10.86 -13.59 4.98
C LYS A 16 9.67 -13.53 4.05
N GLU A 17 9.97 -13.38 2.76
CA GLU A 17 8.99 -13.55 1.70
C GLU A 17 8.46 -14.98 1.68
N ILE A 18 7.17 -15.12 1.45
CA ILE A 18 6.48 -16.40 1.34
C ILE A 18 5.79 -16.51 -0.01
N LYS A 19 5.76 -17.71 -0.58
CA LYS A 19 5.04 -17.96 -1.83
C LYS A 19 3.55 -18.13 -1.51
N MET A 20 2.73 -17.21 -1.99
CA MET A 20 1.28 -17.28 -1.88
C MET A 20 0.61 -16.57 -3.06
N THR A 21 -0.59 -17.01 -3.44
CA THR A 21 -1.41 -16.37 -4.47
C THR A 21 -2.40 -15.38 -3.84
N PHE A 22 -2.65 -14.27 -4.53
CA PHE A 22 -3.60 -13.23 -4.08
C PHE A 22 -5.04 -13.45 -4.58
N ASP A 23 -5.29 -14.47 -5.41
CA ASP A 23 -6.60 -14.72 -6.01
C ASP A 23 -7.69 -14.89 -4.94
N ASN A 24 -8.81 -14.19 -5.15
CA ASN A 24 -9.99 -14.17 -4.28
C ASN A 24 -9.78 -13.71 -2.83
N ARG A 25 -8.60 -13.20 -2.45
CA ARG A 25 -8.32 -12.70 -1.09
C ARG A 25 -8.60 -11.21 -0.99
N ALA A 26 -9.18 -10.78 0.12
CA ALA A 26 -9.40 -9.37 0.42
C ALA A 26 -8.31 -8.84 1.35
N PHE A 27 -8.01 -7.54 1.22
CA PHE A 27 -6.93 -6.87 1.91
C PHE A 27 -7.44 -5.62 2.64
N SER A 28 -7.06 -5.45 3.90
CA SER A 28 -7.28 -4.20 4.66
C SER A 28 -5.93 -3.57 5.00
N LEU A 29 -5.89 -2.24 4.98
CA LEU A 29 -4.68 -1.47 5.17
C LEU A 29 -4.15 -1.67 6.59
N LYS A 30 -2.90 -2.11 6.70
CA LYS A 30 -2.18 -2.18 7.98
C LYS A 30 -1.31 -0.94 8.20
N ARG A 31 -0.49 -0.61 7.21
CA ARG A 31 0.56 0.40 7.33
C ARG A 31 0.91 0.99 5.98
N ILE A 32 1.26 2.27 5.99
CA ILE A 32 1.90 2.97 4.89
C ILE A 32 3.30 3.38 5.37
N LYS A 33 4.33 3.11 4.58
CA LYS A 33 5.71 3.55 4.87
C LYS A 33 6.32 4.19 3.63
N VAL A 34 6.86 5.40 3.75
CA VAL A 34 7.67 6.01 2.70
C VAL A 34 9.07 5.38 2.75
N LEU A 35 9.52 4.81 1.64
CA LEU A 35 10.83 4.15 1.51
C LEU A 35 11.90 5.10 0.95
N SER A 36 11.54 5.88 -0.07
CA SER A 36 12.44 6.85 -0.69
C SER A 36 11.66 8.01 -1.29
N CYS A 37 12.35 9.14 -1.45
CA CYS A 37 11.83 10.33 -2.10
C CYS A 37 12.87 10.83 -3.10
N ASP A 38 12.47 10.94 -4.36
CA ASP A 38 13.34 11.37 -5.46
C ASP A 38 12.78 12.65 -6.08
N SER A 39 13.59 13.71 -6.09
CA SER A 39 13.25 15.01 -6.70
C SER A 39 13.98 15.18 -8.02
N PHE A 40 13.28 15.65 -9.05
CA PHE A 40 13.83 15.81 -10.40
C PHE A 40 13.80 17.27 -10.85
N SER A 41 14.63 17.60 -11.84
CA SER A 41 14.77 18.96 -12.37
C SER A 41 13.54 19.47 -13.12
N ASP A 42 12.65 18.57 -13.53
CA ASP A 42 11.35 18.88 -14.15
C ASP A 42 10.24 19.15 -13.13
N CYS A 43 10.61 19.40 -11.86
CA CYS A 43 9.71 19.60 -10.72
C CYS A 43 8.84 18.37 -10.37
N SER A 44 9.13 17.19 -10.95
CA SER A 44 8.52 15.95 -10.48
C SER A 44 9.12 15.51 -9.15
N TYR A 45 8.29 14.89 -8.32
CA TYR A 45 8.69 14.38 -7.01
C TYR A 45 8.07 13.01 -6.82
N ILE A 46 8.91 11.97 -6.89
CA ILE A 46 8.48 10.58 -6.83
C ILE A 46 8.71 10.07 -5.41
N GLU A 47 7.65 9.59 -4.77
CA GLU A 47 7.74 8.85 -3.53
C GLU A 47 7.65 7.35 -3.83
N THR A 48 8.62 6.58 -3.33
CA THR A 48 8.49 5.11 -3.26
C THR A 48 7.87 4.76 -1.93
N ILE A 49 6.72 4.09 -1.96
CA ILE A 49 5.88 3.84 -0.79
C ILE A 49 5.58 2.35 -0.70
N LEU A 50 5.75 1.82 0.50
CA LEU A 50 5.37 0.46 0.88
C LEU A 50 4.02 0.51 1.57
N PHE A 51 3.03 -0.10 0.94
CA PHE A 51 1.76 -0.43 1.57
C PHE A 51 1.84 -1.84 2.11
N THR A 52 1.48 -2.00 3.37
CA THR A 52 1.35 -3.29 4.03
C THR A 52 -0.11 -3.50 4.36
N PHE A 53 -0.60 -4.71 4.08
CA PHE A 53 -1.98 -5.12 4.27
C PHE A 53 -2.06 -6.41 5.09
N TYR A 54 -3.13 -6.53 5.85
CA TYR A 54 -3.56 -7.81 6.41
C TYR A 54 -4.45 -8.55 5.41
N LEU A 55 -4.48 -9.88 5.51
CA LEU A 55 -5.55 -10.66 4.91
C LEU A 55 -6.82 -10.51 5.73
N CYS A 56 -7.94 -10.27 5.06
CA CYS A 56 -9.26 -10.14 5.67
C CYS A 56 -10.34 -10.78 4.80
N ASP A 57 -11.56 -10.85 5.34
CA ASP A 57 -12.75 -11.22 4.57
C ASP A 57 -13.32 -9.93 3.96
N GLU A 58 -14.02 -10.03 2.82
CA GLU A 58 -14.77 -8.89 2.29
C GLU A 58 -15.82 -8.37 3.26
N ARG A 59 -16.46 -9.28 4.00
CA ARG A 59 -17.58 -8.96 4.89
C ARG A 59 -17.11 -8.45 6.25
N THR A 60 -15.88 -8.76 6.62
CA THR A 60 -15.26 -8.33 7.87
C THR A 60 -13.82 -7.87 7.58
N PRO A 61 -13.56 -6.55 7.52
CA PRO A 61 -12.25 -5.98 7.20
C PRO A 61 -11.20 -6.19 8.31
N HIS A 62 -11.50 -7.07 9.26
CA HIS A 62 -10.65 -7.40 10.40
C HIS A 62 -9.99 -8.77 10.15
N PRO A 63 -8.81 -9.05 10.73
CA PRO A 63 -8.13 -10.31 10.53
C PRO A 63 -9.02 -11.50 10.92
N ILE A 64 -9.17 -12.47 10.02
CA ILE A 64 -10.12 -13.59 10.20
C ILE A 64 -9.61 -14.59 11.25
N ASN A 65 -8.30 -14.87 11.26
CA ASN A 65 -7.70 -15.92 12.10
C ASN A 65 -6.30 -15.52 12.59
N GLY A 66 -5.90 -16.00 13.78
CA GLY A 66 -4.61 -15.70 14.41
C GLY A 66 -3.37 -16.01 13.54
N THR A 67 -3.44 -17.00 12.64
CA THR A 67 -2.38 -17.36 11.68
C THR A 67 -2.34 -16.44 10.46
N ASP A 68 -3.45 -15.81 10.08
CA ASP A 68 -3.50 -14.85 8.96
C ASP A 68 -2.98 -13.47 9.38
N ILE A 69 -2.92 -13.19 10.69
CA ILE A 69 -2.24 -12.01 11.25
C ILE A 69 -0.73 -12.07 11.00
N ASP A 70 -0.18 -13.28 10.87
CA ASP A 70 1.23 -13.50 10.64
C ASP A 70 1.66 -13.30 9.19
N ILE A 71 0.70 -13.17 8.27
CA ILE A 71 0.97 -12.97 6.85
C ILE A 71 0.60 -11.54 6.49
N GLN A 72 1.52 -10.86 5.82
CA GLN A 72 1.31 -9.54 5.29
C GLN A 72 1.42 -9.57 3.77
N PHE A 73 0.49 -8.88 3.12
CA PHE A 73 0.63 -8.56 1.71
C PHE A 73 1.27 -7.18 1.60
N ASN A 74 2.32 -7.07 0.80
CA ASN A 74 3.09 -5.85 0.63
C ASN A 74 3.05 -5.40 -0.82
N VAL A 75 2.83 -4.11 -1.03
CA VAL A 75 2.86 -3.48 -2.35
C VAL A 75 3.81 -2.29 -2.28
N GLU A 76 4.89 -2.37 -3.05
CA GLU A 76 5.81 -1.25 -3.26
C GLU A 76 5.40 -0.52 -4.55
N LEU A 77 5.13 0.76 -4.43
CA LEU A 77 4.75 1.61 -5.56
C LEU A 77 5.57 2.89 -5.58
N ALA A 78 5.93 3.33 -6.78
CA ALA A 78 6.41 4.67 -7.02
C ALA A 78 5.25 5.53 -7.53
N ILE A 79 5.01 6.65 -6.89
CA ILE A 79 3.96 7.59 -7.28
C ILE A 79 4.50 9.01 -7.25
N ASN A 80 4.14 9.79 -8.26
CA ASN A 80 4.49 11.19 -8.30
C ASN A 80 3.51 11.99 -7.43
N THR A 81 4.08 12.71 -6.48
CA THR A 81 3.38 13.49 -5.46
C THR A 81 3.95 14.90 -5.37
N GLY A 82 4.54 15.37 -6.47
CA GLY A 82 5.06 16.73 -6.62
C GLY A 82 3.95 17.78 -6.62
N TYR A 83 4.02 18.75 -7.51
CA TYR A 83 3.02 19.83 -7.60
C TYR A 83 1.66 19.38 -8.17
N LEU A 84 1.33 18.09 -8.04
CA LEU A 84 0.06 17.54 -8.48
C LEU A 84 -1.03 17.80 -7.43
N PRO A 85 -2.23 18.23 -7.86
CA PRO A 85 -3.42 18.25 -6.99
C PRO A 85 -3.67 16.89 -6.33
N GLU A 86 -4.01 16.89 -5.04
CA GLU A 86 -4.22 15.67 -4.24
C GLU A 86 -5.23 14.71 -4.87
N HIS A 87 -6.30 15.23 -5.48
CA HIS A 87 -7.33 14.41 -6.13
C HIS A 87 -6.80 13.64 -7.36
N LEU A 88 -5.78 14.17 -8.06
CA LEU A 88 -5.15 13.46 -9.18
C LEU A 88 -4.26 12.33 -8.67
N VAL A 89 -3.46 12.61 -7.64
CA VAL A 89 -2.63 11.60 -6.97
C VAL A 89 -3.51 10.47 -6.40
N ALA A 90 -4.62 10.82 -5.77
CA ALA A 90 -5.60 9.86 -5.26
C ALA A 90 -6.19 8.97 -6.37
N LYS A 91 -6.57 9.57 -7.50
CA LYS A 91 -7.10 8.85 -8.66
C LYS A 91 -6.08 7.86 -9.23
N ASP A 92 -4.83 8.26 -9.36
CA ASP A 92 -3.77 7.39 -9.88
C ASP A 92 -3.45 6.26 -8.89
N LEU A 93 -3.41 6.57 -7.60
CA LEU A 93 -3.26 5.57 -6.54
C LEU A 93 -4.39 4.54 -6.56
N MET A 94 -5.65 4.99 -6.63
CA MET A 94 -6.82 4.10 -6.76
C MET A 94 -6.70 3.20 -7.99
N LYS A 95 -6.31 3.76 -9.14
CA LYS A 95 -6.12 2.98 -10.39
C LYS A 95 -4.99 1.96 -10.27
N LEU A 96 -3.90 2.29 -9.62
CA LEU A 96 -2.79 1.35 -9.42
C LEU A 96 -3.21 0.19 -8.50
N LEU A 97 -3.94 0.50 -7.44
CA LEU A 97 -4.36 -0.46 -6.42
C LEU A 97 -5.65 -1.22 -6.75
N SER A 98 -6.45 -0.77 -7.74
CA SER A 98 -7.73 -1.41 -8.10
C SER A 98 -7.60 -2.86 -8.58
N ARG A 99 -6.39 -3.30 -8.93
CA ARG A 99 -6.08 -4.70 -9.25
C ARG A 99 -6.10 -5.61 -8.02
N PHE A 100 -6.06 -5.04 -6.82
CA PHE A 100 -6.13 -5.75 -5.56
C PHE A 100 -7.48 -5.50 -4.92
N LYS A 101 -7.99 -6.51 -4.23
CA LYS A 101 -9.27 -6.48 -3.56
C LYS A 101 -9.16 -5.80 -2.20
N ILE A 102 -8.97 -4.49 -2.21
CA ILE A 102 -8.80 -3.67 -1.00
C ILE A 102 -10.19 -3.24 -0.51
N VAL A 103 -10.54 -3.61 0.72
CA VAL A 103 -11.90 -3.42 1.27
C VAL A 103 -12.18 -1.95 1.56
N GLU A 104 -11.22 -1.23 2.14
CA GLU A 104 -11.38 0.15 2.65
C GLU A 104 -10.58 1.15 1.79
N MET A 105 -10.79 1.14 0.47
CA MET A 105 -10.02 1.97 -0.47
C MET A 105 -10.06 3.47 -0.12
N ASN A 106 -11.22 4.02 0.23
CA ASN A 106 -11.35 5.44 0.57
C ASN A 106 -10.55 5.81 1.82
N GLU A 107 -10.55 4.94 2.84
CA GLU A 107 -9.77 5.15 4.06
C GLU A 107 -8.28 5.07 3.77
N LEU A 108 -7.86 4.16 2.87
CA LEU A 108 -6.49 4.10 2.40
C LEU A 108 -6.06 5.40 1.72
N ILE A 109 -6.88 5.96 0.84
CA ILE A 109 -6.58 7.22 0.16
C ILE A 109 -6.48 8.37 1.16
N ASN A 110 -7.37 8.42 2.16
CA ASN A 110 -7.29 9.40 3.23
C ASN A 110 -6.01 9.22 4.06
N ALA A 111 -5.71 8.00 4.52
CA ALA A 111 -4.50 7.69 5.26
C ALA A 111 -3.24 8.03 4.47
N PHE A 112 -3.27 7.78 3.15
CA PHE A 112 -2.20 8.18 2.25
C PHE A 112 -2.01 9.69 2.24
N ALA A 113 -3.07 10.49 2.09
CA ALA A 113 -2.95 11.96 2.11
C ALA A 113 -2.25 12.46 3.39
N TYR A 114 -2.58 11.87 4.53
CA TYR A 114 -1.98 12.23 5.82
C TYR A 114 -0.63 11.55 6.13
N ARG A 115 -0.10 10.69 5.24
CA ARG A 115 1.12 9.90 5.50
C ARG A 115 2.33 10.73 5.95
N ARG A 116 2.46 11.95 5.44
CA ARG A 116 3.57 12.87 5.75
C ARG A 116 3.58 13.33 7.21
N TYR A 117 2.44 13.24 7.89
CA TYR A 117 2.28 13.63 9.30
C TYR A 117 2.47 12.47 10.28
N TYR A 118 2.51 11.23 9.78
CA TYR A 118 2.67 10.03 10.59
C TYR A 118 4.13 9.50 10.63
N ASN A 119 5.12 10.35 10.34
CA ASN A 119 6.53 9.93 10.35
C ASN A 119 7.03 9.59 11.78
N GLU A 120 7.06 8.28 12.03
CA GLU A 120 7.93 7.46 12.89
C GLU A 120 7.99 7.75 14.40
N ILE A 121 7.47 6.79 15.17
CA ILE A 121 8.20 6.22 16.31
C ILE A 121 8.71 4.85 15.86
#